data_AF-A0AAW9QJZ9-F1
#
_entry.id   AF-A0AAW9QJZ9-F1
#
_cell.length_a   1.000
_cell.length_b   1.000
_cell.length_c   1.000
_cell.angle_alpha   90.00
_cell.angle_beta   90.00
_cell.angle_gamma   90.00
#
_symmetry.space_group_name_H-M   'P 1'
#
loop_
_entity.id
_entity.type
_entity.pdbx_description
1 polymer ?
#
loop_
_entity_poly.entity_id
_entity_poly.type
_entity_poly.pdbx_seq_one_letter_code
_entity_poly.pdbx_strand_id
1 'polypeptide(L)'
;MSFRLASLAASVLIAAGCASPPPETIGPAAKETVFAVTASQRLVSFNGGQPQKLLSDRALTGLAPGERLLGIDYRVARGQLFALGSSGRLYRIDTATAALAPVGAPIATTLEGTQFGFDFNPTVDRIRVVSDAGLNLRLHPDTGAVVDGDPNAAGLQLDGRLAYDAADRNAGRTPKVAAAGYTYNQDNDKITTNFAIDAGLGALVRQGSAEGVQPAVSPNTGRLFTVGPLNAGPIGQVHFDISDVGNNAYAAITAPGAKATVLYRVDLKTGGATRIGTVAGGAVLAGLAIEP
;
A
#
# COMPACT_ATOMS: atom_id res chain seq x y z
N MET A 1 29.89 -45.98 57.19
CA MET A 1 29.30 -44.64 57.40
C MET A 1 29.57 -43.83 56.16
N SER A 2 28.55 -43.67 55.30
CA SER A 2 28.69 -43.01 54.00
C SER A 2 28.04 -41.63 54.08
N PHE A 3 28.84 -40.57 53.90
CA PHE A 3 28.35 -39.18 53.84
C PHE A 3 27.76 -38.91 52.45
N ARG A 4 26.49 -38.51 52.38
CA ARG A 4 25.87 -37.94 51.17
C ARG A 4 25.86 -36.42 51.30
N LEU A 5 26.58 -35.71 50.43
CA LEU A 5 26.46 -34.27 50.26
C LEU A 5 25.18 -33.97 49.47
N ALA A 6 24.31 -33.13 50.01
CA ALA A 6 23.18 -32.54 49.31
C ALA A 6 23.61 -31.20 48.69
N SER A 7 23.66 -31.13 47.36
CA SER A 7 23.85 -29.86 46.64
C SER A 7 22.52 -29.11 46.56
N LEU A 8 22.47 -27.93 47.17
CA LEU A 8 21.37 -26.98 47.05
C LEU A 8 21.57 -26.19 45.75
N ALA A 9 20.70 -26.39 44.76
CA ALA A 9 20.67 -25.58 43.54
C ALA A 9 19.87 -24.29 43.80
N ALA A 10 20.54 -23.15 43.83
CA ALA A 10 19.89 -21.84 43.91
C ALA A 10 19.37 -21.44 42.51
N SER A 11 18.06 -21.40 42.35
CA SER A 11 17.40 -20.88 41.15
C SER A 11 17.46 -19.35 41.14
N VAL A 12 18.28 -18.77 40.28
CA VAL A 12 18.30 -17.32 40.03
C VAL A 12 17.11 -16.99 39.12
N LEU A 13 16.08 -16.33 39.66
CA LEU A 13 15.07 -15.66 38.85
C LEU A 13 15.68 -14.40 38.23
N ILE A 14 15.98 -14.44 36.93
CA ILE A 14 16.28 -13.24 36.16
C ILE A 14 14.95 -12.56 35.88
N ALA A 15 14.64 -11.49 36.60
CA ALA A 15 13.55 -10.59 36.27
C ALA A 15 13.89 -9.89 34.94
N ALA A 16 13.32 -10.37 33.84
CA ALA A 16 13.34 -9.68 32.56
C ALA A 16 12.46 -8.43 32.69
N GLY A 17 13.05 -7.32 33.14
CA GLY A 17 12.41 -6.02 33.10
C GLY A 17 12.04 -5.71 31.66
N CYS A 18 10.75 -5.44 31.40
CA CYS A 18 10.26 -4.97 30.12
C CYS A 18 10.80 -3.56 29.86
N ALA A 19 12.05 -3.45 29.41
CA ALA A 19 12.59 -2.21 28.91
C ALA A 19 11.85 -1.89 27.60
N SER A 20 10.98 -0.87 27.65
CA SER A 20 10.38 -0.33 26.43
C SER A 20 11.50 0.24 25.55
N PRO A 21 11.46 0.03 24.22
CA PRO A 21 12.45 0.65 23.34
C PRO A 21 12.44 2.17 23.53
N PRO A 22 13.59 2.84 23.41
CA PRO A 22 13.66 4.29 23.55
C PRO A 22 12.71 4.96 22.52
N PRO A 23 12.09 6.10 22.86
CA PRO A 23 11.24 6.83 21.94
C PRO A 23 11.98 7.15 20.64
N GLU A 24 11.32 6.95 19.50
CA GLU A 24 11.91 7.29 18.21
C GLU A 24 12.06 8.80 18.05
N THR A 25 13.20 9.23 17.49
CA THR A 25 13.42 10.64 17.15
C THR A 25 12.38 11.10 16.12
N ILE A 26 11.71 12.21 16.42
CA ILE A 26 10.72 12.81 15.53
C ILE A 26 11.44 13.76 14.56
N GLY A 27 11.29 13.48 13.27
CA GLY A 27 11.87 14.29 12.19
C GLY A 27 11.15 15.63 11.97
N PRO A 28 11.63 16.44 11.01
CA PRO A 28 10.90 17.62 10.55
C PRO A 28 9.55 17.23 9.94
N ALA A 29 8.58 18.15 10.00
CA ALA A 29 7.32 17.97 9.29
C ALA A 29 7.56 17.97 7.77
N ALA A 30 6.85 17.10 7.07
CA ALA A 30 6.75 17.10 5.63
C ALA A 30 5.55 17.97 5.18
N LYS A 31 5.36 18.17 3.87
CA LYS A 31 4.21 18.91 3.35
C LYS A 31 2.95 18.04 3.32
N GLU A 32 3.14 16.73 3.24
CA GLU A 32 2.10 15.75 3.02
C GLU A 32 1.35 15.41 4.31
N THR A 33 0.03 15.54 4.28
CA THR A 33 -0.87 14.89 5.24
C THR A 33 -1.20 13.50 4.71
N VAL A 34 -1.07 12.50 5.56
CA VAL A 34 -1.34 11.11 5.21
C VAL A 34 -2.55 10.64 6.00
N PHE A 35 -3.52 10.06 5.29
CA PHE A 35 -4.59 9.26 5.87
C PHE A 35 -4.23 7.78 5.79
N ALA A 36 -4.59 7.03 6.82
CA ALA A 36 -4.37 5.60 6.86
C ALA A 36 -5.55 4.90 7.53
N VAL A 37 -5.80 3.65 7.11
CA VAL A 37 -6.73 2.76 7.80
C VAL A 37 -5.93 1.78 8.63
N THR A 38 -6.24 1.65 9.92
CA THR A 38 -5.63 0.64 10.78
C THR A 38 -6.29 -0.73 10.59
N ALA A 39 -5.60 -1.81 10.95
CA ALA A 39 -6.18 -3.16 10.98
C ALA A 39 -7.39 -3.28 11.93
N SER A 40 -7.51 -2.36 12.90
CA SER A 40 -8.67 -2.22 13.79
C SER A 40 -9.81 -1.36 13.21
N GLN A 41 -9.81 -1.10 11.89
CA GLN A 41 -10.82 -0.33 11.16
C GLN A 41 -11.02 1.09 11.70
N ARG A 42 -9.91 1.79 11.90
CA ARG A 42 -9.92 3.22 12.25
C ARG A 42 -9.27 4.03 11.14
N LEU A 43 -9.87 5.16 10.80
CA LEU A 43 -9.26 6.17 9.96
C LEU A 43 -8.41 7.06 10.85
N VAL A 44 -7.11 7.08 10.60
CA VAL A 44 -6.15 7.95 11.27
C VAL A 44 -5.52 8.88 10.26
N SER A 45 -5.05 10.04 10.72
CA SER A 45 -4.19 10.90 9.91
C SER A 45 -2.96 11.36 10.66
N PHE A 46 -1.89 11.64 9.94
CA PHE A 46 -0.61 12.12 10.48
C PHE A 46 0.15 12.92 9.42
N ASN A 47 1.16 13.68 9.85
CA ASN A 47 2.07 14.32 8.92
C ASN A 47 3.11 13.30 8.40
N GLY A 48 3.38 13.28 7.10
CA GLY A 48 4.28 12.30 6.49
C GLY A 48 5.72 12.33 7.01
N GLY A 49 6.18 13.42 7.62
CA GLY A 49 7.49 13.53 8.28
C GLY A 49 7.47 13.16 9.77
N GLN A 50 6.29 13.03 10.36
CA GLN A 50 6.08 12.79 11.79
C GLN A 50 5.00 11.72 12.05
N PRO A 51 5.12 10.50 11.47
CA PRO A 51 4.12 9.44 11.57
C PRO A 51 3.84 8.98 13.00
N GLN A 52 4.73 9.29 13.94
CA GLN A 52 4.57 8.99 15.37
C GLN A 52 3.44 9.82 16.02
N LYS A 53 3.02 10.94 15.40
CA LYS A 53 2.01 11.85 15.95
C LYS A 53 0.75 11.82 15.10
N LEU A 54 -0.34 11.30 15.67
CA LEU A 54 -1.65 11.37 15.04
C LEU A 54 -2.20 12.80 15.09
N LEU A 55 -2.76 13.24 13.97
CA LEU A 55 -3.57 14.44 13.81
C LEU A 55 -5.07 14.14 14.01
N SER A 56 -5.49 12.92 13.66
CA SER A 56 -6.85 12.44 13.93
C SER A 56 -6.88 10.93 14.12
N ASP A 57 -7.89 10.45 14.84
CA ASP A 57 -8.16 9.04 15.04
C ASP A 57 -9.67 8.80 15.23
N ARG A 58 -10.31 8.16 14.24
CA ARG A 58 -11.77 7.93 14.23
C ARG A 58 -12.09 6.49 13.84
N ALA A 59 -13.06 5.89 14.53
CA ALA A 59 -13.57 4.58 14.13
C ALA A 59 -14.31 4.71 12.79
N LEU A 60 -14.08 3.78 11.86
CA LEU A 60 -14.85 3.70 10.63
C LEU A 60 -16.30 3.30 10.93
N THR A 61 -17.25 3.90 10.21
CA THR A 61 -18.67 3.56 10.31
C THR A 61 -19.29 3.31 8.93
N GLY A 62 -20.30 2.46 8.83
CA GLY A 62 -20.94 2.13 7.54
C GLY A 62 -20.28 1.00 6.74
N LEU A 63 -19.22 0.37 7.29
CA LEU A 63 -18.63 -0.84 6.72
C LEU A 63 -19.60 -2.03 6.86
N ALA A 64 -19.73 -2.85 5.82
CA ALA A 64 -20.58 -4.04 5.87
C ALA A 64 -20.11 -5.04 6.93
N PRO A 65 -21.02 -5.78 7.60
CA PRO A 65 -20.64 -6.77 8.60
C PRO A 65 -19.66 -7.81 8.07
N GLY A 66 -18.57 -8.05 8.80
CA GLY A 66 -17.54 -9.03 8.43
C GLY A 66 -16.59 -8.58 7.31
N GLU A 67 -16.77 -7.38 6.76
CA GLU A 67 -15.87 -6.80 5.78
C GLU A 67 -14.69 -6.10 6.45
N ARG A 68 -13.54 -6.09 5.76
CA ARG A 68 -12.39 -5.25 6.09
C ARG A 68 -11.98 -4.44 4.86
N LEU A 69 -11.38 -3.27 5.07
CA LEU A 69 -10.74 -2.56 3.96
C LEU A 69 -9.44 -3.25 3.54
N LEU A 70 -9.16 -3.20 2.25
CA LEU A 70 -8.00 -3.79 1.57
C LEU A 70 -7.01 -2.73 1.05
N GLY A 71 -7.48 -1.51 0.83
CA GLY A 71 -6.69 -0.38 0.34
C GLY A 71 -7.53 0.89 0.28
N ILE A 72 -6.87 2.04 0.28
CA ILE A 72 -7.49 3.36 0.18
C ILE A 72 -6.66 4.22 -0.76
N ASP A 73 -7.28 5.16 -1.45
CA ASP A 73 -6.58 6.20 -2.20
C ASP A 73 -7.49 7.38 -2.55
N TYR A 74 -6.92 8.55 -2.81
CA TYR A 74 -7.63 9.75 -3.23
C TYR A 74 -7.86 9.80 -4.74
N ARG A 75 -9.11 10.05 -5.12
CA ARG A 75 -9.43 10.60 -6.43
C ARG A 75 -9.03 12.09 -6.44
N VAL A 76 -7.78 12.38 -6.79
CA VAL A 76 -7.18 13.73 -6.78
C VAL A 76 -8.09 14.76 -7.45
N ALA A 77 -8.66 14.45 -8.62
CA ALA A 77 -9.53 15.35 -9.38
C ALA A 77 -10.78 15.85 -8.62
N ARG A 78 -11.16 15.22 -7.50
CA ARG A 78 -12.31 15.62 -6.68
C ARG A 78 -12.00 15.72 -5.18
N GLY A 79 -10.77 15.46 -4.75
CA GLY A 79 -10.40 15.42 -3.32
C GLY A 79 -11.21 14.40 -2.52
N GLN A 80 -11.56 13.26 -3.12
CA GLN A 80 -12.40 12.23 -2.48
C GLN A 80 -11.57 11.01 -2.11
N LEU A 81 -11.58 10.63 -0.83
CA LEU A 81 -10.95 9.38 -0.38
C LEU A 81 -11.85 8.18 -0.71
N PHE A 82 -11.29 7.18 -1.36
CA PHE A 82 -11.96 5.93 -1.67
C PHE A 82 -11.32 4.76 -0.94
N ALA A 83 -12.05 3.66 -0.83
CA ALA A 83 -11.57 2.42 -0.27
C ALA A 83 -12.14 1.19 -0.97
N LEU A 84 -11.32 0.14 -1.08
CA LEU A 84 -11.75 -1.19 -1.50
C LEU A 84 -12.01 -2.06 -0.27
N GLY A 85 -13.21 -2.60 -0.15
CA GLY A 85 -13.56 -3.58 0.86
C GLY A 85 -13.31 -5.03 0.40
N SER A 86 -13.15 -5.95 1.35
CA SER A 86 -12.86 -7.36 1.10
C SER A 86 -13.97 -8.13 0.40
N SER A 87 -15.17 -7.56 0.30
CA SER A 87 -16.26 -8.12 -0.52
C SER A 87 -16.21 -7.68 -1.99
N GLY A 88 -15.18 -6.91 -2.39
CA GLY A 88 -15.12 -6.26 -3.69
C GLY A 88 -15.97 -4.99 -3.79
N ARG A 89 -16.45 -4.46 -2.65
CA ARG A 89 -17.23 -3.23 -2.62
C ARG A 89 -16.32 -2.01 -2.59
N LEU A 90 -16.62 -1.04 -3.45
CA LEU A 90 -15.99 0.27 -3.41
C LEU A 90 -16.75 1.19 -2.44
N TYR A 91 -16.03 1.99 -1.68
CA TYR A 91 -16.57 3.00 -0.78
C TYR A 91 -15.93 4.35 -1.03
N ARG A 92 -16.68 5.42 -0.76
CA ARG A 92 -16.12 6.75 -0.44
C ARG A 92 -16.06 6.91 1.07
N ILE A 93 -14.98 7.50 1.56
CA ILE A 93 -14.78 7.80 2.98
C ILE A 93 -14.88 9.32 3.16
N ASP A 94 -15.78 9.75 4.04
CA ASP A 94 -15.78 11.12 4.56
C ASP A 94 -14.66 11.24 5.61
N THR A 95 -13.63 12.02 5.32
CA THR A 95 -12.43 12.12 6.17
C THR A 95 -12.67 12.87 7.48
N ALA A 96 -13.71 13.69 7.56
CA ALA A 96 -14.06 14.43 8.77
C ALA A 96 -14.81 13.55 9.78
N THR A 97 -15.65 12.64 9.30
CA THR A 97 -16.53 11.80 10.13
C THR A 97 -16.12 10.33 10.18
N ALA A 98 -15.25 9.88 9.27
CA ALA A 98 -14.89 8.47 9.04
C ALA A 98 -16.08 7.58 8.63
N ALA A 99 -17.12 8.16 8.03
CA ALA A 99 -18.26 7.43 7.49
C ALA A 99 -17.98 6.92 6.07
N LEU A 100 -18.30 5.65 5.82
CA LEU A 100 -18.23 5.03 4.50
C LEU A 100 -19.58 5.08 3.78
N ALA A 101 -19.56 5.47 2.51
CA ALA A 101 -20.70 5.40 1.60
C ALA A 101 -20.39 4.44 0.44
N PRO A 102 -21.19 3.40 0.21
CA PRO A 102 -20.94 2.45 -0.87
C PRO A 102 -21.05 3.11 -2.25
N VAL A 103 -20.26 2.62 -3.19
CA VAL A 103 -20.28 3.03 -4.59
C VAL A 103 -20.62 1.84 -5.46
N GLY A 104 -21.79 1.91 -6.10
CA GLY A 104 -22.27 0.86 -6.99
C GLY A 104 -22.45 -0.51 -6.32
N ALA A 105 -22.44 -1.54 -7.15
CA ALA A 105 -22.47 -2.93 -6.71
C ALA A 105 -21.04 -3.44 -6.43
N PRO A 106 -20.88 -4.47 -5.57
CA PRO A 106 -19.60 -5.16 -5.45
C PRO A 106 -19.11 -5.68 -6.80
N ILE A 107 -17.80 -5.69 -6.96
CA ILE A 107 -17.14 -6.28 -8.12
C ILE A 107 -17.53 -7.76 -8.23
N ALA A 108 -17.99 -8.17 -9.41
CA ALA A 108 -18.38 -9.56 -9.68
C ALA A 108 -17.17 -10.51 -9.85
N THR A 109 -15.98 -9.96 -10.05
CA THR A 109 -14.71 -10.68 -10.18
C THR A 109 -14.13 -10.99 -8.81
N THR A 110 -13.64 -12.21 -8.62
CA THR A 110 -12.92 -12.61 -7.41
C THR A 110 -11.63 -11.80 -7.24
N LEU A 111 -11.43 -11.21 -6.07
CA LEU A 111 -10.17 -10.59 -5.68
C LEU A 111 -9.17 -11.67 -5.24
N GLU A 112 -8.42 -12.22 -6.20
CA GLU A 112 -7.39 -13.22 -5.94
C GLU A 112 -6.19 -12.62 -5.19
N GLY A 113 -5.72 -13.31 -4.16
CA GLY A 113 -4.56 -12.89 -3.37
C GLY A 113 -4.90 -12.53 -1.93
N THR A 114 -3.89 -12.08 -1.19
CA THR A 114 -4.01 -11.70 0.22
C THR A 114 -3.61 -10.25 0.47
N GLN A 115 -2.87 -9.65 -0.46
CA GLN A 115 -2.39 -8.27 -0.42
C GLN A 115 -2.72 -7.55 -1.72
N PHE A 116 -3.07 -6.27 -1.61
CA PHE A 116 -3.61 -5.52 -2.73
C PHE A 116 -3.02 -4.11 -2.79
N GLY A 117 -2.63 -3.69 -3.99
CA GLY A 117 -2.48 -2.28 -4.31
C GLY A 117 -3.80 -1.72 -4.82
N PHE A 118 -4.13 -0.49 -4.41
CA PHE A 118 -5.34 0.23 -4.79
C PHE A 118 -4.96 1.69 -4.97
N ASP A 119 -5.08 2.22 -6.19
CA ASP A 119 -4.58 3.58 -6.50
C ASP A 119 -5.30 4.20 -7.70
N PHE A 120 -5.53 5.51 -7.68
CA PHE A 120 -6.10 6.28 -8.77
C PHE A 120 -5.03 6.65 -9.77
N ASN A 121 -5.25 6.27 -11.02
CA ASN A 121 -4.55 6.91 -12.11
C ASN A 121 -5.10 8.34 -12.30
N PRO A 122 -4.30 9.39 -12.07
CA PRO A 122 -4.78 10.77 -12.10
C PRO A 122 -5.15 11.26 -13.50
N THR A 123 -4.68 10.60 -14.56
CA THR A 123 -4.86 11.07 -15.94
C THR A 123 -6.11 10.49 -16.60
N VAL A 124 -6.40 9.20 -16.37
CA VAL A 124 -7.58 8.53 -16.95
C VAL A 124 -8.74 8.36 -15.97
N ASP A 125 -8.56 8.79 -14.72
CA ASP A 125 -9.59 8.74 -13.67
C ASP A 125 -10.15 7.32 -13.48
N ARG A 126 -9.25 6.36 -13.30
CA ARG A 126 -9.57 4.96 -13.04
C ARG A 126 -8.75 4.45 -11.88
N ILE A 127 -9.38 3.60 -11.08
CA ILE A 127 -8.74 2.91 -9.97
C ILE A 127 -8.01 1.69 -10.52
N ARG A 128 -6.73 1.53 -10.20
CA ARG A 128 -5.94 0.32 -10.36
C ARG A 128 -6.16 -0.58 -9.15
N VAL A 129 -6.38 -1.87 -9.39
CA VAL A 129 -6.25 -2.88 -8.34
C VAL A 129 -5.29 -3.96 -8.80
N VAL A 130 -4.26 -4.20 -7.99
CA VAL A 130 -3.25 -5.25 -8.20
C VAL A 130 -3.14 -6.15 -6.98
N SER A 131 -2.61 -7.37 -7.14
CA SER A 131 -2.40 -8.27 -5.99
C SER A 131 -1.15 -9.13 -6.06
N ASP A 132 -0.83 -9.75 -4.92
CA ASP A 132 0.28 -10.71 -4.73
C ASP A 132 0.04 -12.06 -5.41
N ALA A 133 -1.14 -12.25 -6.01
CA ALA A 133 -1.47 -13.35 -6.91
C ALA A 133 -1.32 -12.96 -8.39
N GLY A 134 -0.89 -11.72 -8.70
CA GLY A 134 -0.71 -11.23 -10.06
C GLY A 134 -1.99 -10.69 -10.70
N LEU A 135 -3.03 -10.40 -9.90
CA LEU A 135 -4.21 -9.68 -10.37
C LEU A 135 -3.80 -8.29 -10.88
N ASN A 136 -4.46 -7.84 -11.94
CA ASN A 136 -4.38 -6.49 -12.47
C ASN A 136 -5.74 -6.17 -13.09
N LEU A 137 -6.40 -5.14 -12.58
CA LEU A 137 -7.67 -4.68 -13.13
C LEU A 137 -7.83 -3.18 -12.92
N ARG A 138 -8.82 -2.62 -13.61
CA ARG A 138 -9.26 -1.24 -13.42
C ARG A 138 -10.72 -1.19 -13.00
N LEU A 139 -11.08 -0.23 -12.14
CA LEU A 139 -12.45 0.05 -11.74
C LEU A 139 -12.87 1.47 -12.15
N HIS A 140 -14.15 1.62 -12.47
CA HIS A 140 -14.77 2.91 -12.69
C HIS A 140 -15.17 3.54 -11.34
N PRO A 141 -14.66 4.73 -10.98
CA PRO A 141 -14.83 5.28 -9.63
C PRO A 141 -16.26 5.69 -9.30
N ASP A 142 -17.09 6.00 -10.29
CA ASP A 142 -18.49 6.39 -10.05
C ASP A 142 -19.48 5.20 -10.02
N THR A 143 -19.09 4.01 -10.52
CA THR A 143 -20.00 2.85 -10.64
C THR A 143 -19.51 1.59 -9.93
N GLY A 144 -18.22 1.53 -9.57
CA GLY A 144 -17.59 0.33 -9.00
C GLY A 144 -17.37 -0.80 -10.02
N ALA A 145 -17.80 -0.63 -11.28
CA ALA A 145 -17.68 -1.65 -12.31
C ALA A 145 -16.23 -1.85 -12.76
N VAL A 146 -15.87 -3.09 -13.08
CA VAL A 146 -14.59 -3.41 -13.73
C VAL A 146 -14.59 -2.82 -15.13
N VAL A 147 -13.48 -2.20 -15.51
CA VAL A 147 -13.23 -1.72 -16.86
C VAL A 147 -12.71 -2.86 -17.70
N ASP A 148 -13.36 -3.09 -18.84
CA ASP A 148 -12.95 -4.12 -19.80
C ASP A 148 -11.57 -3.82 -20.38
N GLY A 149 -10.68 -4.81 -20.29
CA GLY A 149 -9.32 -4.78 -20.81
C GLY A 149 -9.25 -4.97 -22.33
N ASP A 150 -10.22 -5.68 -22.91
CA ASP A 150 -10.32 -5.92 -24.35
C ASP A 150 -11.80 -5.95 -24.81
N PRO A 151 -12.35 -4.79 -25.22
CA PRO A 151 -13.76 -4.70 -25.62
C PRO A 151 -14.08 -5.44 -26.93
N ASN A 152 -13.07 -5.97 -27.63
CA ASN A 152 -13.30 -6.77 -28.85
C ASN A 152 -13.47 -8.27 -28.55
N ALA A 153 -13.16 -8.70 -27.33
CA ALA A 153 -13.37 -10.07 -26.87
C ALA A 153 -14.78 -10.22 -26.26
N ALA A 154 -15.30 -11.44 -26.27
CA ALA A 154 -16.62 -11.71 -25.68
C ALA A 154 -16.54 -11.75 -24.15
N GLY A 155 -17.39 -10.94 -23.50
CA GLY A 155 -17.49 -10.85 -22.04
C GLY A 155 -16.37 -10.01 -21.42
N LEU A 156 -16.51 -9.70 -20.13
CA LEU A 156 -15.57 -8.86 -19.38
C LEU A 156 -14.17 -9.48 -19.37
N GLN A 157 -13.18 -8.81 -19.96
CA GLN A 157 -11.77 -9.15 -19.83
C GLN A 157 -11.11 -8.30 -18.76
N LEU A 158 -10.29 -8.93 -17.92
CA LEU A 158 -9.40 -8.19 -17.02
C LEU A 158 -8.18 -7.67 -17.80
N ASP A 159 -7.45 -6.75 -17.16
CA ASP A 159 -6.15 -6.34 -17.69
C ASP A 159 -5.15 -7.51 -17.61
N GLY A 160 -4.03 -7.41 -18.35
CA GLY A 160 -3.02 -8.47 -18.40
C GLY A 160 -2.46 -8.78 -17.01
N ARG A 161 -2.33 -10.07 -16.66
CA ARG A 161 -1.77 -10.49 -15.38
C ARG A 161 -0.36 -9.93 -15.18
N LEU A 162 -0.02 -9.65 -13.93
CA LEU A 162 1.30 -9.11 -13.61
C LEU A 162 2.38 -10.14 -13.94
N ALA A 163 3.36 -9.71 -14.73
CA ALA A 163 4.51 -10.50 -15.11
C ALA A 163 5.72 -9.59 -15.34
N TYR A 164 6.90 -10.05 -14.94
CA TYR A 164 8.13 -9.36 -15.32
C TYR A 164 8.33 -9.41 -16.83
N ASP A 165 8.77 -8.27 -17.36
CA ASP A 165 9.15 -8.16 -18.75
C ASP A 165 10.21 -9.20 -19.13
N ALA A 166 10.20 -9.67 -20.39
CA ALA A 166 11.22 -10.60 -20.87
C ALA A 166 12.64 -10.00 -20.82
N ALA A 167 12.76 -8.68 -20.92
CA ALA A 167 14.03 -7.97 -20.78
C ALA A 167 14.35 -7.57 -19.32
N ASP A 168 13.43 -7.80 -18.38
CA ASP A 168 13.67 -7.49 -16.97
C ASP A 168 14.60 -8.53 -16.33
N ARG A 169 15.41 -8.10 -15.37
CA ARG A 169 16.31 -8.99 -14.61
C ARG A 169 15.58 -10.10 -13.84
N ASN A 170 14.29 -9.92 -13.56
CA ASN A 170 13.43 -10.87 -12.87
C ASN A 170 12.48 -11.63 -13.82
N ALA A 171 12.74 -11.59 -15.14
CA ALA A 171 11.98 -12.34 -16.14
C ALA A 171 11.73 -13.80 -15.71
N GLY A 172 10.50 -14.28 -15.89
CA GLY A 172 10.09 -15.65 -15.53
C GLY A 172 9.81 -15.88 -14.04
N ARG A 173 10.12 -14.93 -13.15
CA ARG A 173 9.70 -15.00 -11.74
C ARG A 173 8.23 -14.63 -11.61
N THR A 174 7.52 -15.27 -10.68
CA THR A 174 6.15 -14.90 -10.32
C THR A 174 6.17 -13.65 -9.45
N PRO A 175 5.57 -12.52 -9.87
CA PRO A 175 5.51 -11.32 -9.05
C PRO A 175 4.67 -11.51 -7.78
N LYS A 176 5.03 -10.78 -6.73
CA LYS A 176 4.34 -10.67 -5.44
C LYS A 176 4.05 -9.20 -5.14
N VAL A 177 3.41 -8.53 -6.09
CA VAL A 177 3.06 -7.10 -5.98
C VAL A 177 1.99 -6.89 -4.93
N ALA A 178 2.26 -6.06 -3.93
CA ALA A 178 1.36 -5.85 -2.80
C ALA A 178 0.89 -4.40 -2.64
N ALA A 179 1.48 -3.45 -3.37
CA ALA A 179 1.06 -2.05 -3.37
C ALA A 179 1.36 -1.40 -4.73
N ALA A 180 0.64 -0.34 -5.09
CA ALA A 180 0.81 0.43 -6.31
C ALA A 180 0.60 1.93 -6.03
N GLY A 181 1.15 2.80 -6.86
CA GLY A 181 1.05 4.25 -6.75
C GLY A 181 1.40 4.93 -8.07
N TYR A 182 0.60 5.91 -8.48
CA TYR A 182 0.83 6.70 -9.69
C TYR A 182 1.54 8.02 -9.40
N THR A 183 2.49 8.41 -10.24
CA THR A 183 3.01 9.78 -10.23
C THR A 183 1.99 10.76 -10.78
N TYR A 184 2.11 12.03 -10.40
CA TYR A 184 1.39 13.14 -11.02
C TYR A 184 2.39 14.03 -11.77
N ASN A 185 2.17 14.22 -13.07
CA ASN A 185 3.01 15.09 -13.88
C ASN A 185 2.37 16.49 -13.96
N GLN A 186 3.06 17.48 -13.38
CA GLN A 186 2.60 18.87 -13.34
C GLN A 186 2.83 19.64 -14.66
N ASP A 187 3.77 19.16 -15.50
CA ASP A 187 4.07 19.74 -16.80
C ASP A 187 3.13 19.22 -17.90
N ASN A 188 2.64 17.99 -17.75
CA ASN A 188 1.73 17.33 -18.67
C ASN A 188 0.81 16.33 -17.94
N ASP A 189 -0.38 16.79 -17.59
CA ASP A 189 -1.42 16.04 -16.87
C ASP A 189 -1.96 14.79 -17.62
N LYS A 190 -1.54 14.55 -18.86
CA LYS A 190 -1.96 13.40 -19.66
C LYS A 190 -1.06 12.19 -19.48
N ILE A 191 0.09 12.35 -18.83
CA ILE A 191 1.07 11.29 -18.65
C ILE A 191 1.33 11.04 -17.16
N THR A 192 1.58 9.79 -16.83
CA THR A 192 1.83 9.32 -15.48
C THR A 192 2.65 8.03 -15.55
N THR A 193 3.36 7.73 -14.47
CA THR A 193 4.12 6.52 -14.27
C THR A 193 3.49 5.71 -13.15
N ASN A 194 3.11 4.46 -13.44
CA ASN A 194 2.67 3.54 -12.40
C ASN A 194 3.87 2.85 -11.75
N PHE A 195 4.02 3.01 -10.45
CA PHE A 195 4.96 2.27 -9.62
C PHE A 195 4.23 1.24 -8.76
N ALA A 196 4.95 0.22 -8.34
CA ALA A 196 4.45 -0.81 -7.46
C ALA A 196 5.56 -1.39 -6.58
N ILE A 197 5.19 -2.03 -5.48
CA ILE A 197 6.12 -2.73 -4.61
C ILE A 197 5.87 -4.22 -4.73
N ASP A 198 6.90 -4.95 -5.16
CA ASP A 198 6.96 -6.41 -5.04
C ASP A 198 7.49 -6.78 -3.65
N ALA A 199 6.60 -7.30 -2.80
CA ALA A 199 6.93 -7.65 -1.43
C ALA A 199 7.82 -8.90 -1.33
N GLY A 200 7.74 -9.80 -2.32
CA GLY A 200 8.55 -11.01 -2.38
C GLY A 200 10.01 -10.71 -2.70
N LEU A 201 10.25 -9.73 -3.57
CA LEU A 201 11.60 -9.26 -3.89
C LEU A 201 12.09 -8.12 -2.98
N GLY A 202 11.19 -7.45 -2.27
CA GLY A 202 11.52 -6.23 -1.54
C GLY A 202 12.02 -5.12 -2.46
N ALA A 203 11.35 -4.95 -3.61
CA ALA A 203 11.80 -4.06 -4.68
C ALA A 203 10.70 -3.11 -5.15
N LEU A 204 11.11 -1.90 -5.51
CA LEU A 204 10.29 -0.99 -6.31
C LEU A 204 10.33 -1.47 -7.76
N VAL A 205 9.16 -1.60 -8.36
CA VAL A 205 8.98 -1.91 -9.77
C VAL A 205 8.10 -0.84 -10.41
N ARG A 206 8.13 -0.80 -11.73
CA ARG A 206 7.31 0.07 -12.56
C ARG A 206 6.42 -0.82 -13.42
N GLN A 207 5.11 -0.55 -13.47
CA GLN A 207 4.17 -1.30 -14.30
C GLN A 207 3.91 -0.51 -15.59
N GLY A 208 4.35 -1.02 -16.74
CA GLY A 208 4.34 -0.29 -18.01
C GLY A 208 5.63 0.49 -18.28
N SER A 209 5.62 1.52 -19.12
CA SER A 209 6.76 2.40 -19.44
C SER A 209 6.75 3.69 -18.61
N ALA A 210 7.91 4.30 -18.41
CA ALA A 210 7.98 5.60 -17.72
C ALA A 210 7.43 6.67 -18.65
N GLU A 211 7.00 7.78 -18.06
CA GLU A 211 6.65 8.99 -18.79
C GLU A 211 7.70 9.35 -19.85
N GLY A 212 7.25 9.65 -21.07
CA GLY A 212 8.10 10.04 -22.19
C GLY A 212 8.87 8.91 -22.89
N VAL A 213 8.88 7.68 -22.36
CA VAL A 213 9.58 6.55 -23.00
C VAL A 213 8.79 5.98 -24.16
N GLN A 214 9.47 5.70 -25.28
CA GLN A 214 8.90 5.08 -26.48
C GLN A 214 9.67 3.82 -26.91
N PRO A 215 8.99 2.75 -27.39
CA PRO A 215 7.54 2.61 -27.46
C PRO A 215 6.91 2.49 -26.06
N ALA A 216 5.78 3.16 -25.85
CA ALA A 216 5.09 3.11 -24.58
C ALA A 216 4.52 1.72 -24.31
N VAL A 217 4.65 1.25 -23.07
CA VAL A 217 4.05 0.01 -22.58
C VAL A 217 2.96 0.39 -21.59
N SER A 218 1.70 0.13 -21.92
CA SER A 218 0.60 0.43 -21.01
C SER A 218 0.70 -0.42 -19.74
N PRO A 219 0.43 0.14 -18.54
CA PRO A 219 0.23 -0.66 -17.33
C PRO A 219 -0.91 -1.70 -17.50
N ASN A 220 -1.80 -1.44 -18.47
CA ASN A 220 -2.74 -2.34 -19.14
C ASN A 220 -2.27 -3.79 -19.30
N THR A 221 -1.01 -3.90 -19.72
CA THR A 221 -0.38 -5.17 -20.10
C THR A 221 0.06 -6.02 -18.92
N GLY A 222 0.11 -5.46 -17.71
CA GLY A 222 0.67 -6.11 -16.52
C GLY A 222 2.19 -6.24 -16.51
N ARG A 223 2.90 -5.72 -17.52
CA ARG A 223 4.36 -5.85 -17.62
C ARG A 223 5.08 -5.02 -16.56
N LEU A 224 5.96 -5.67 -15.81
CA LEU A 224 6.76 -5.08 -14.73
C LEU A 224 8.22 -4.91 -15.13
N PHE A 225 8.79 -3.76 -14.74
CA PHE A 225 10.20 -3.41 -14.92
C PHE A 225 10.79 -3.02 -13.56
N THR A 226 11.85 -3.69 -13.14
CA THR A 226 12.43 -3.53 -11.81
C THR A 226 13.28 -2.26 -11.74
N VAL A 227 12.93 -1.35 -10.83
CA VAL A 227 13.67 -0.11 -10.56
C VAL A 227 14.88 -0.45 -9.70
N GLY A 228 14.65 -0.93 -8.49
CA GLY A 228 15.71 -1.31 -7.56
C GLY A 228 15.20 -1.78 -6.19
N PRO A 229 16.10 -2.24 -5.31
CA PRO A 229 15.73 -2.76 -4.00
C PRO A 229 15.30 -1.65 -3.04
N LEU A 230 14.30 -1.92 -2.21
CA LEU A 230 13.84 -1.02 -1.15
C LEU A 230 14.87 -0.89 -0.02
N ASN A 231 15.63 -1.96 0.27
CA ASN A 231 16.55 -2.02 1.41
C ASN A 231 15.86 -1.76 2.77
N ALA A 232 14.56 -2.02 2.88
CA ALA A 232 13.76 -1.85 4.11
C ALA A 232 13.70 -3.11 5.00
N GLY A 233 14.37 -4.20 4.59
CA GLY A 233 14.24 -5.53 5.20
C GLY A 233 13.07 -6.34 4.64
N PRO A 234 12.76 -7.50 5.24
CA PRO A 234 11.65 -8.35 4.80
C PRO A 234 10.29 -7.63 4.92
N ILE A 235 9.44 -7.82 3.92
CA ILE A 235 8.10 -7.20 3.85
C ILE A 235 7.04 -8.25 4.13
N GLY A 236 6.26 -8.04 5.20
CA GLY A 236 5.06 -8.83 5.50
C GLY A 236 3.81 -8.17 4.92
N GLN A 237 3.67 -6.86 5.13
CA GLN A 237 2.64 -6.02 4.51
C GLN A 237 3.22 -4.70 4.06
N VAL A 238 2.68 -4.14 2.97
CA VAL A 238 3.07 -2.84 2.45
C VAL A 238 1.87 -2.11 1.87
N HIS A 239 1.81 -0.81 2.13
CA HIS A 239 0.91 0.15 1.48
C HIS A 239 1.77 1.27 0.91
N PHE A 240 1.42 1.81 -0.25
CA PHE A 240 2.27 2.72 -1.00
C PHE A 240 1.41 3.77 -1.68
N ASP A 241 1.87 5.02 -1.66
CA ASP A 241 1.22 6.11 -2.36
C ASP A 241 2.26 7.20 -2.71
N ILE A 242 1.97 8.03 -3.72
CA ILE A 242 2.82 9.07 -4.28
C ILE A 242 2.05 10.40 -4.32
N SER A 243 2.57 11.42 -3.63
CA SER A 243 1.96 12.75 -3.61
C SER A 243 1.89 13.39 -5.01
N ASP A 244 0.78 14.06 -5.31
CA ASP A 244 0.50 14.78 -6.56
C ASP A 244 1.27 16.11 -6.71
N VAL A 245 1.63 16.76 -5.61
CA VAL A 245 2.33 18.06 -5.63
C VAL A 245 3.83 17.92 -5.88
N GLY A 246 4.44 16.81 -5.48
CA GLY A 246 5.91 16.67 -5.50
C GLY A 246 6.44 15.29 -5.84
N ASN A 247 5.56 14.33 -6.16
CA ASN A 247 5.91 12.92 -6.33
C ASN A 247 6.71 12.33 -5.17
N ASN A 248 6.47 12.84 -3.96
CA ASN A 248 7.04 12.29 -2.74
C ASN A 248 6.33 10.97 -2.44
N ALA A 249 7.07 9.88 -2.56
CA ALA A 249 6.54 8.52 -2.44
C ALA A 249 6.73 7.95 -1.04
N TYR A 250 5.68 7.40 -0.44
CA TYR A 250 5.69 6.85 0.90
C TYR A 250 5.29 5.39 0.90
N ALA A 251 6.05 4.56 1.62
CA ALA A 251 5.72 3.16 1.86
C ALA A 251 5.51 2.93 3.35
N ALA A 252 4.36 2.39 3.73
CA ALA A 252 4.06 1.91 5.06
C ALA A 252 4.27 0.39 5.11
N ILE A 253 5.34 -0.04 5.78
CA ILE A 253 5.80 -1.44 5.78
C ILE A 253 5.62 -2.05 7.17
N THR A 254 5.01 -3.23 7.22
CA THR A 254 4.97 -4.10 8.40
C THR A 254 5.82 -5.33 8.11
N ALA A 255 6.88 -5.55 8.88
CA ALA A 255 7.73 -6.72 8.73
C ALA A 255 6.97 -8.02 9.11
N PRO A 256 7.36 -9.20 8.61
CA PRO A 256 6.73 -10.47 8.98
C PRO A 256 6.71 -10.69 10.49
N GLY A 257 5.53 -10.94 11.06
CA GLY A 257 5.33 -11.14 12.50
C GLY A 257 5.41 -9.87 13.36
N ALA A 258 5.71 -8.71 12.78
CA ALA A 258 5.72 -7.44 13.49
C ALA A 258 4.30 -6.99 13.83
N LYS A 259 4.17 -6.26 14.94
CA LYS A 259 2.90 -5.67 15.40
C LYS A 259 2.74 -4.20 15.00
N ALA A 260 3.77 -3.60 14.41
CA ALA A 260 3.85 -2.18 14.12
C ALA A 260 4.21 -1.94 12.66
N THR A 261 3.52 -0.98 12.03
CA THR A 261 3.88 -0.46 10.71
C THR A 261 4.86 0.71 10.84
N VAL A 262 5.86 0.74 9.96
CA VAL A 262 6.86 1.81 9.86
C VAL A 262 6.69 2.52 8.52
N LEU A 263 6.72 3.85 8.55
CA LEU A 263 6.68 4.67 7.35
C LEU A 263 8.10 4.90 6.81
N TYR A 264 8.24 4.80 5.50
CA TYR A 264 9.45 5.04 4.74
C TYR A 264 9.20 6.05 3.64
N ARG A 265 10.21 6.87 3.33
CA ARG A 265 10.30 7.63 2.09
C ARG A 265 10.95 6.76 1.02
N VAL A 266 10.35 6.63 -0.15
CA VAL A 266 10.89 5.84 -1.27
C VAL A 266 11.42 6.77 -2.36
N ASP A 267 12.63 6.51 -2.83
CA ASP A 267 13.20 7.15 -4.01
C ASP A 267 12.71 6.42 -5.27
N LEU A 268 11.90 7.11 -6.10
CA LEU A 268 11.30 6.52 -7.30
C LEU A 268 12.31 6.22 -8.43
N LYS A 269 13.52 6.79 -8.38
CA LYS A 269 14.57 6.57 -9.37
C LYS A 269 15.43 5.36 -9.04
N THR A 270 15.74 5.17 -7.76
CA THR A 270 16.65 4.10 -7.30
C THR A 270 15.92 2.91 -6.67
N GLY A 271 14.70 3.13 -6.20
CA GLY A 271 13.94 2.18 -5.39
C GLY A 271 14.30 2.21 -3.91
N GLY A 272 15.35 2.92 -3.48
CA GLY A 272 15.79 2.90 -2.08
C GLY A 272 14.78 3.53 -1.12
N ALA A 273 14.57 2.89 0.04
CA ALA A 273 13.67 3.37 1.08
C ALA A 273 14.45 3.89 2.30
N THR A 274 14.10 5.09 2.77
CA THR A 274 14.65 5.70 3.98
C THR A 274 13.60 5.71 5.07
N ARG A 275 13.93 5.12 6.23
CA ARG A 275 13.02 5.04 7.38
C ARG A 275 12.67 6.43 7.92
N ILE A 276 11.40 6.68 8.19
CA ILE A 276 10.91 7.90 8.84
C ILE A 276 10.55 7.62 10.29
N GLY A 277 9.64 6.68 10.53
CA GLY A 277 9.18 6.40 11.88
C GLY A 277 8.04 5.40 11.97
N THR A 278 7.84 4.82 13.16
CA THR A 278 6.67 3.97 13.45
C THR A 278 5.39 4.79 13.41
N VAL A 279 4.36 4.28 12.74
CA VAL A 279 3.05 4.93 12.65
C VAL A 279 2.31 4.79 13.97
N ALA A 280 1.87 5.93 14.53
CA ALA A 280 0.88 6.00 15.60
C ALA A 280 1.11 5.06 16.81
N GLY A 281 2.37 4.94 17.27
CA GLY A 281 2.68 4.07 18.42
C GLY A 281 2.61 2.56 18.13
N GLY A 282 2.55 2.17 16.86
CA GLY A 282 2.69 0.79 16.41
C GLY A 282 1.40 0.13 15.94
N ALA A 283 0.49 0.87 15.31
CA ALA A 283 -0.65 0.24 14.63
C ALA A 283 -0.17 -0.53 13.39
N VAL A 284 -0.81 -1.68 13.10
CA VAL A 284 -0.74 -2.30 11.77
C VAL A 284 -1.72 -1.57 10.86
N LEU A 285 -1.29 -1.21 9.65
CA LEU A 285 -2.12 -0.57 8.64
C LEU A 285 -2.75 -1.56 7.65
N ALA A 286 -3.93 -1.19 7.15
CA ALA A 286 -4.67 -1.86 6.08
C ALA A 286 -4.84 -0.96 4.83
N GLY A 287 -4.34 0.27 4.87
CA GLY A 287 -4.29 1.19 3.72
C GLY A 287 -3.60 2.50 4.10
N LEU A 288 -3.07 3.21 3.10
CA LEU A 288 -2.44 4.51 3.23
C LEU A 288 -2.75 5.33 1.98
N ALA A 289 -3.09 6.61 2.14
CA ALA A 289 -3.28 7.57 1.07
C ALA A 289 -2.81 8.97 1.51
N ILE A 290 -2.28 9.74 0.58
CA ILE A 290 -1.77 11.09 0.76
C ILE A 290 -2.87 12.05 0.31
N GLU A 291 -3.20 13.00 1.17
CA GLU A 291 -4.16 14.06 0.85
C GLU A 291 -3.59 14.96 -0.26
N PRO A 292 -4.34 15.21 -1.35
CA PRO A 292 -3.94 16.11 -2.44
C PRO A 292 -3.97 17.60 -2.04
#